data_AF-A0A9W9KQ01-F1
#
_entry.id   AF-A0A9W9KQ01-F1
#
_cell.length_a   1.000
_cell.length_b   1.000
_cell.length_c   1.000
_cell.angle_alpha   90.00
_cell.angle_beta   90.00
_cell.angle_gamma   90.00
#
_symmetry.space_group_name_H-M   'P 1'
#
loop_
_entity.id
_entity.type
_entity.pdbx_description
1 polymer ?
#
loop_
_entity_poly.entity_id
_entity_poly.type
_entity_poly.pdbx_seq_one_letter_code
_entity_poly.pdbx_strand_id
1 'polypeptide(L)'
;MTSLTATATATTAAASTVPRVPIPAKGVDYRGKVVLAPMVRSGELPSRLLALKYGADLVWGPETIDRAIIGAIRRVNPRNGTIEFTRLPSNGGRTEKAAKESVIYRIDPAREQGKLVYQMGTASPDLAVQAARVVAGDVAGIDVNSGCPKPFSTSGGMGAALLRTPDRLVSILEALVREVGQPFHIGISVKIRILETPELTESLVSRLVATGITGLTVHCRTTPMRPRERAIRDQLRMIAGICNRAGVACVMNGDVASRDQALDLMSEYGVDGAMIATAAEANSSCFRSEADGGLLPWREVAYAYMRFCIESENRLGNTKYLLNMLIPGKNKEFKAAKASRTYTDCCRRLQFDDLIPAAVRLDEILDLTGKWELGPGDSQQDSRPQAVQNAIKSNESAQAAGGSAIRAKATSPATHGPGPIRTSSIPGPAKIARPETENSTIDAEAHIPAAQKPEITA
;
A
#
# COMPACT_ATOMS: atom_id res chain seq x y z
N MET A 1 27.73 -46.11 51.00
CA MET A 1 26.35 -45.88 50.54
C MET A 1 26.00 -44.43 50.84
N THR A 2 25.96 -43.66 49.77
CA THR A 2 25.73 -42.22 49.66
C THR A 2 24.25 -41.88 49.81
N SER A 3 23.94 -40.78 50.49
CA SER A 3 22.77 -39.96 50.18
C SER A 3 22.99 -38.54 50.69
N LEU A 4 23.58 -37.72 49.82
CA LEU A 4 23.58 -36.25 49.94
C LEU A 4 22.39 -35.76 49.11
N THR A 5 21.33 -35.34 49.77
CA THR A 5 20.20 -34.66 49.11
C THR A 5 20.59 -33.21 48.84
N ALA A 6 21.03 -32.94 47.62
CA ALA A 6 21.21 -31.60 47.10
C ALA A 6 19.85 -30.95 46.83
N THR A 7 19.52 -29.91 47.61
CA THR A 7 18.42 -28.99 47.31
C THR A 7 18.78 -28.17 46.07
N ALA A 8 18.22 -28.55 44.92
CA ALA A 8 18.25 -27.75 43.71
C ALA A 8 17.33 -26.53 43.89
N THR A 9 17.92 -25.36 44.14
CA THR A 9 17.24 -24.08 43.94
C THR A 9 17.00 -23.90 42.44
N ALA A 10 15.78 -24.19 42.00
CA ALA A 10 15.30 -23.83 40.68
C ALA A 10 15.22 -22.30 40.60
N THR A 11 16.22 -21.69 39.98
CA THR A 11 16.16 -20.30 39.56
C THR A 11 15.08 -20.20 38.48
N THR A 12 13.87 -19.82 38.88
CA THR A 12 12.84 -19.38 37.93
C THR A 12 13.40 -18.18 37.18
N ALA A 13 13.84 -18.39 35.94
CA ALA A 13 14.13 -17.32 35.02
C ALA A 13 12.89 -16.43 34.95
N ALA A 14 12.96 -15.24 35.53
CA ALA A 14 11.93 -14.24 35.39
C ALA A 14 11.69 -14.08 33.88
N ALA A 15 10.48 -14.36 33.41
CA ALA A 15 10.10 -14.13 32.04
C ALA A 15 10.43 -12.66 31.75
N SER A 16 11.47 -12.44 30.93
CA SER A 16 11.89 -11.11 30.49
C SER A 16 10.68 -10.47 29.83
N THR A 17 10.01 -9.56 30.54
CA THR A 17 8.89 -8.81 29.98
C THR A 17 9.50 -7.87 28.95
N VAL A 18 9.32 -8.20 27.67
CA VAL A 18 9.77 -7.36 26.57
C VAL A 18 9.28 -5.93 26.83
N PRO A 19 10.18 -4.92 26.84
CA PRO A 19 9.79 -3.52 27.01
C PRO A 19 8.66 -3.14 26.06
N ARG A 20 7.74 -2.28 26.48
CA ARG A 20 6.68 -1.76 25.61
C ARG A 20 6.57 -0.26 25.78
N VAL A 21 6.64 0.46 24.66
CA VAL A 21 6.17 1.85 24.60
C VAL A 21 4.67 1.83 24.94
N PRO A 22 4.22 2.61 25.95
CA PRO A 22 2.82 2.67 26.33
C PRO A 22 1.95 3.11 25.14
N ILE A 23 0.79 2.47 24.99
CA ILE A 23 -0.17 2.86 23.98
C ILE A 23 -0.87 4.13 24.45
N PRO A 24 -0.85 5.22 23.69
CA PRO A 24 -1.55 6.44 24.05
C PRO A 24 -3.07 6.21 24.19
N ALA A 25 -3.75 6.99 25.04
CA ALA A 25 -5.16 6.75 25.38
C ALA A 25 -6.14 6.80 24.19
N LYS A 26 -5.82 7.58 23.15
CA LYS A 26 -6.56 7.63 21.87
C LYS A 26 -5.79 6.96 20.73
N GLY A 27 -4.67 6.31 21.06
CA GLY A 27 -3.76 5.64 20.13
C GLY A 27 -4.21 4.23 19.75
N VAL A 28 -3.40 3.57 18.93
CA VAL A 28 -3.58 2.17 18.53
C VAL A 28 -2.41 1.32 19.00
N ASP A 29 -2.69 0.05 19.33
CA ASP A 29 -1.65 -0.97 19.50
C ASP A 29 -1.46 -1.70 18.18
N TYR A 30 -0.23 -1.67 17.64
CA TYR A 30 0.12 -2.38 16.41
C TYR A 30 0.44 -3.86 16.64
N ARG A 31 0.56 -4.30 17.89
CA ARG A 31 0.95 -5.67 18.24
C ARG A 31 -0.19 -6.65 18.06
N GLY A 32 0.12 -7.80 17.44
CA GLY A 32 -0.84 -8.82 17.05
C GLY A 32 -1.78 -8.40 15.93
N LYS A 33 -1.43 -7.39 15.10
CA LYS A 33 -2.35 -6.80 14.11
C LYS A 33 -2.00 -7.15 12.68
N VAL A 34 -3.04 -7.48 11.90
CA VAL A 34 -3.02 -7.58 10.44
C VAL A 34 -3.74 -6.37 9.86
N VAL A 35 -3.00 -5.55 9.10
CA VAL A 35 -3.43 -4.18 8.81
C VAL A 35 -3.44 -3.85 7.31
N LEU A 36 -4.28 -2.89 6.91
CA LEU A 36 -4.29 -2.34 5.56
C LEU A 36 -3.17 -1.31 5.37
N ALA A 37 -2.39 -1.48 4.30
CA ALA A 37 -1.32 -0.55 3.93
C ALA A 37 -1.85 0.79 3.37
N PRO A 38 -1.09 1.88 3.53
CA PRO A 38 -1.37 3.13 2.83
C PRO A 38 -1.12 2.96 1.33
N MET A 39 -2.12 3.28 0.51
CA MET A 39 -2.05 3.19 -0.95
C MET A 39 -2.65 4.44 -1.57
N VAL A 40 -1.87 5.18 -2.37
CA VAL A 40 -2.36 6.38 -3.05
C VAL A 40 -3.50 6.01 -4.00
N ARG A 41 -4.62 6.74 -3.93
CA ARG A 41 -5.92 6.45 -4.56
C ARG A 41 -6.65 5.24 -3.98
N SER A 42 -5.99 4.09 -3.80
CA SER A 42 -6.68 2.87 -3.33
C SER A 42 -7.00 2.88 -1.84
N GLY A 43 -6.36 3.71 -1.02
CA GLY A 43 -6.57 3.81 0.43
C GLY A 43 -7.67 4.79 0.86
N GLU A 44 -8.48 5.31 -0.07
CA GLU A 44 -9.60 6.20 0.25
C GLU A 44 -10.65 5.50 1.14
N LEU A 45 -11.55 6.29 1.74
CA LEU A 45 -12.50 5.83 2.76
C LEU A 45 -13.21 4.50 2.40
N PRO A 46 -13.81 4.31 1.20
CA PRO A 46 -14.51 3.06 0.89
C PRO A 46 -13.65 1.81 1.01
N SER A 47 -12.37 1.89 0.64
CA SER A 47 -11.45 0.76 0.70
C SER A 47 -11.05 0.43 2.13
N ARG A 48 -10.91 1.45 2.98
CA ARG A 48 -10.63 1.26 4.40
C ARG A 48 -11.81 0.59 5.09
N LEU A 49 -13.04 1.06 4.81
CA LEU A 49 -14.26 0.40 5.29
C LEU A 49 -14.40 -1.03 4.76
N LEU A 50 -14.01 -1.28 3.52
CA LEU A 50 -14.00 -2.61 2.92
C LEU A 50 -13.01 -3.55 3.62
N ALA A 51 -11.79 -3.08 3.91
CA ALA A 51 -10.80 -3.85 4.65
C ALA A 51 -11.26 -4.15 6.09
N LEU A 52 -11.81 -3.15 6.79
CA LEU A 52 -12.39 -3.34 8.13
C LEU A 52 -13.54 -4.35 8.12
N LYS A 53 -14.44 -4.29 7.13
CA LYS A 53 -15.52 -5.27 6.95
C LYS A 53 -15.01 -6.70 6.87
N TYR A 54 -13.82 -6.90 6.28
CA TYR A 54 -13.23 -8.22 6.09
C TYR A 54 -12.18 -8.59 7.14
N GLY A 55 -12.06 -7.81 8.21
CA GLY A 55 -11.26 -8.18 9.38
C GLY A 55 -9.89 -7.53 9.47
N ALA A 56 -9.56 -6.52 8.66
CA ALA A 56 -8.37 -5.71 8.94
C ALA A 56 -8.49 -5.09 10.34
N ASP A 57 -7.46 -5.21 11.17
CA ASP A 57 -7.52 -4.71 12.54
C ASP A 57 -7.36 -3.19 12.60
N LEU A 58 -6.50 -2.65 11.73
CA LEU A 58 -6.21 -1.22 11.57
C LEU A 58 -6.11 -0.88 10.08
N VAL A 59 -6.36 0.38 9.74
CA VAL A 59 -6.34 0.87 8.36
C VAL A 59 -5.55 2.16 8.23
N TRP A 60 -4.69 2.23 7.21
CA TRP A 60 -3.99 3.44 6.84
C TRP A 60 -4.72 4.20 5.74
N GLY A 61 -4.77 5.52 5.85
CA GLY A 61 -5.14 6.43 4.77
C GLY A 61 -4.17 6.40 3.59
N PRO A 62 -4.53 6.96 2.42
CA PRO A 62 -3.54 7.23 1.39
C PRO A 62 -2.48 8.23 1.90
N GLU A 63 -1.28 8.17 1.35
CA GLU A 63 -0.27 9.22 1.55
C GLU A 63 -0.86 10.56 1.14
N THR A 64 -1.04 11.46 2.11
CA THR A 64 -1.51 12.82 1.90
C THR A 64 -0.35 13.79 2.09
N ILE A 65 -0.03 14.57 1.06
CA ILE A 65 1.07 15.54 1.13
C ILE A 65 0.72 16.63 2.15
N ASP A 66 1.65 16.96 3.04
CA ASP A 66 1.49 17.97 4.09
C ASP A 66 0.87 19.28 3.58
N ARG A 67 1.42 19.85 2.50
CA ARG A 67 0.94 21.09 1.88
C ARG A 67 -0.49 20.99 1.34
N ALA A 68 -0.98 19.80 1.03
CA ALA A 68 -2.35 19.61 0.55
C ALA A 68 -3.37 19.74 1.69
N ILE A 69 -3.06 19.17 2.87
CA ILE A 69 -3.96 19.18 4.03
C ILE A 69 -3.84 20.46 4.87
N ILE A 70 -2.67 21.12 4.88
CA ILE A 70 -2.49 22.39 5.59
C ILE A 70 -3.48 23.43 5.04
N GLY A 71 -4.28 24.01 5.94
CA GLY A 71 -5.33 24.97 5.57
C GLY A 71 -6.62 24.34 5.03
N ALA A 72 -6.76 23.02 5.07
CA ALA A 72 -8.05 22.37 4.86
C ALA A 72 -8.99 22.64 6.05
N ILE A 73 -10.28 22.77 5.75
CA ILE A 73 -11.35 23.02 6.72
C ILE A 73 -12.01 21.69 7.05
N ARG A 74 -12.04 21.34 8.33
CA ARG A 74 -12.79 20.19 8.84
C ARG A 74 -14.29 20.48 8.83
N ARG A 75 -15.09 19.62 8.20
CA ARG A 75 -16.55 19.71 8.16
C ARG A 75 -17.18 18.35 8.40
N VAL A 76 -18.36 18.32 9.00
CA VAL A 76 -19.18 17.11 9.08
C VAL A 76 -20.20 17.17 7.95
N ASN A 77 -20.21 16.15 7.09
CA ASN A 77 -21.18 16.04 6.01
C ASN A 77 -22.55 15.66 6.60
N PRO A 78 -23.58 16.51 6.47
CA PRO A 78 -24.87 16.27 7.12
C PRO A 78 -25.66 15.10 6.52
N ARG A 79 -25.32 14.64 5.31
CA ARG A 79 -26.04 13.54 4.63
C ARG A 79 -25.59 12.16 5.11
N ASN A 80 -24.33 12.02 5.51
CA ASN A 80 -23.76 10.70 5.84
C ASN A 80 -22.90 10.68 7.11
N GLY A 81 -22.73 11.81 7.81
CA GLY A 81 -21.97 11.90 9.06
C GLY A 81 -20.45 11.77 8.90
N THR A 82 -19.93 11.70 7.67
CA THR A 82 -18.47 11.64 7.44
C THR A 82 -17.83 12.98 7.79
N ILE A 83 -16.59 12.92 8.27
CA ILE A 83 -15.76 14.11 8.47
C ILE A 83 -14.95 14.32 7.19
N GLU A 84 -15.04 15.51 6.63
CA GLU A 84 -14.39 15.91 5.38
C GLU A 84 -13.44 17.06 5.65
N PHE A 85 -12.20 16.92 5.18
CA PHE A 85 -11.23 17.99 5.14
C PHE A 85 -11.24 18.58 3.74
N THR A 86 -11.82 19.77 3.59
CA THR A 86 -12.01 20.41 2.29
C THR A 86 -11.11 21.61 2.12
N ARG A 87 -10.69 21.87 0.88
CA ARG A 87 -9.90 23.05 0.54
C ARG A 87 -10.28 23.60 -0.82
N LEU A 88 -10.29 24.92 -0.95
CA LEU A 88 -10.34 25.58 -2.25
C LEU A 88 -9.06 25.27 -3.05
N PRO A 89 -9.16 25.03 -4.36
CA PRO A 89 -8.00 24.83 -5.21
C PRO A 89 -7.03 26.01 -5.11
N SER A 90 -5.78 25.75 -4.71
CA SER A 90 -4.73 26.77 -4.58
C SER A 90 -4.05 27.14 -5.91
N ASN A 91 -4.29 26.37 -6.98
CA ASN A 91 -3.58 26.50 -8.26
C ASN A 91 -4.30 27.42 -9.26
N GLY A 92 -5.03 28.42 -8.79
CA GLY A 92 -5.68 29.43 -9.64
C GLY A 92 -6.97 29.01 -10.36
N GLY A 93 -7.45 27.78 -10.16
CA GLY A 93 -8.71 27.29 -10.76
C GLY A 93 -8.77 27.40 -12.30
N ARG A 94 -9.91 27.07 -12.90
CA ARG A 94 -10.23 27.60 -14.23
C ARG A 94 -10.96 28.91 -13.98
N THR A 95 -10.46 30.02 -14.50
CA THR A 95 -11.02 31.37 -14.32
C THR A 95 -12.51 31.46 -14.68
N GLU A 96 -13.00 30.57 -15.55
CA GLU A 96 -14.38 30.52 -16.03
C GLU A 96 -15.36 29.76 -15.13
N LYS A 97 -14.90 29.05 -14.08
CA LYS A 97 -15.78 28.33 -13.15
C LYS A 97 -15.49 28.75 -11.72
N ALA A 98 -16.56 29.03 -10.96
CA ALA A 98 -16.46 29.25 -9.52
C ALA A 98 -15.63 28.14 -8.87
N ALA A 99 -14.68 28.52 -8.02
CA ALA A 99 -13.79 27.58 -7.36
C ALA A 99 -14.62 26.64 -6.46
N LYS A 100 -14.81 25.39 -6.89
CA LYS A 100 -15.45 24.35 -6.07
C LYS A 100 -14.42 23.81 -5.07
N GLU A 101 -14.80 23.73 -3.81
CA GLU A 101 -13.99 23.07 -2.80
C GLU A 101 -13.72 21.61 -3.17
N SER A 102 -12.51 21.17 -2.86
CA SER A 102 -12.09 19.79 -3.04
C SER A 102 -11.96 19.11 -1.68
N VAL A 103 -12.62 17.96 -1.51
CA VAL A 103 -12.33 17.04 -0.42
C VAL A 103 -10.90 16.50 -0.62
N ILE A 104 -10.04 16.75 0.35
CA ILE A 104 -8.65 16.29 0.42
C ILE A 104 -8.59 14.95 1.15
N TYR A 105 -9.37 14.81 2.23
CA TYR A 105 -9.41 13.61 3.05
C TYR A 105 -10.81 13.42 3.63
N ARG A 106 -11.26 12.17 3.78
CA ARG A 106 -12.56 11.82 4.34
C ARG A 106 -12.42 10.69 5.36
N ILE A 107 -13.15 10.81 6.47
CA ILE A 107 -13.15 9.87 7.60
C ILE A 107 -14.59 9.49 7.90
N ASP A 108 -14.82 8.22 8.21
CA ASP A 108 -16.07 7.78 8.84
C ASP A 108 -15.83 7.61 10.35
N PRO A 109 -16.26 8.57 11.19
CA PRO A 109 -15.95 8.54 12.61
C PRO A 109 -16.61 7.39 13.36
N ALA A 110 -17.69 6.80 12.83
CA ALA A 110 -18.38 5.69 13.50
C ALA A 110 -17.70 4.35 13.21
N ARG A 111 -17.27 4.13 11.96
CA ARG A 111 -16.73 2.83 11.53
C ARG A 111 -15.22 2.73 11.67
N GLU A 112 -14.51 3.86 11.63
CA GLU A 112 -13.04 3.91 11.72
C GLU A 112 -12.52 4.31 13.11
N GLN A 113 -13.42 4.52 14.09
CA GLN A 113 -13.06 4.90 15.45
C GLN A 113 -12.00 3.96 16.04
N GLY A 114 -10.89 4.54 16.50
CA GLY A 114 -9.80 3.77 17.11
C GLY A 114 -9.02 2.86 16.15
N LYS A 115 -9.20 3.00 14.82
CA LYS A 115 -8.58 2.11 13.82
C LYS A 115 -7.84 2.82 12.70
N LEU A 116 -8.14 4.10 12.46
CA LEU A 116 -7.56 4.87 11.37
C LEU A 116 -6.20 5.47 11.75
N VAL A 117 -5.19 5.17 10.94
CA VAL A 117 -3.88 5.83 10.95
C VAL A 117 -3.77 6.73 9.72
N TYR A 118 -3.51 8.02 9.93
CA TYR A 118 -3.33 8.98 8.84
C TYR A 118 -1.87 9.02 8.41
N GLN A 119 -1.59 8.70 7.14
CA GLN A 119 -0.24 8.78 6.59
C GLN A 119 -0.02 10.10 5.84
N MET A 120 1.07 10.80 6.19
CA MET A 120 1.52 11.98 5.46
C MET A 120 2.82 11.78 4.70
N GLY A 121 2.94 12.47 3.57
CA GLY A 121 4.21 12.78 2.94
C GLY A 121 4.66 14.17 3.40
N THR A 122 5.86 14.27 4.00
CA THR A 122 6.43 15.53 4.48
C THR A 122 7.95 15.48 4.46
N ALA A 123 8.60 16.64 4.43
CA ALA A 123 10.06 16.78 4.44
C ALA A 123 10.54 17.90 5.39
N SER A 124 9.68 18.38 6.28
CA SER A 124 9.97 19.44 7.24
C SER A 124 9.25 19.16 8.57
N PRO A 125 9.93 19.26 9.72
CA PRO A 125 9.29 19.11 11.02
C PRO A 125 8.10 20.05 11.20
N ASP A 126 8.24 21.32 10.84
CA ASP A 126 7.20 22.34 11.01
C ASP A 126 5.97 22.04 10.14
N LEU A 127 6.17 21.67 8.87
CA LEU A 127 5.06 21.31 7.99
C LEU A 127 4.38 20.01 8.44
N ALA A 128 5.14 19.04 8.93
CA ALA A 128 4.60 17.79 9.47
C ALA A 128 3.66 18.07 10.65
N VAL A 129 4.11 18.87 11.62
CA VAL A 129 3.29 19.24 12.80
C VAL A 129 2.05 20.01 12.38
N GLN A 130 2.18 21.00 11.48
CA GLN A 130 1.03 21.76 10.97
C GLN A 130 0.00 20.85 10.28
N ALA A 131 0.46 19.96 9.39
CA ALA A 131 -0.41 19.02 8.68
C ALA A 131 -1.10 18.05 9.63
N ALA A 132 -0.36 17.47 10.59
CA ALA A 132 -0.88 16.50 11.54
C ALA A 132 -1.94 17.09 12.46
N ARG A 133 -1.73 18.32 12.96
CA ARG A 133 -2.70 19.01 13.84
C ARG A 133 -4.07 19.21 13.20
N VAL A 134 -4.15 19.32 11.87
CA VAL A 134 -5.43 19.44 11.15
C VAL A 134 -6.31 18.21 11.39
N VAL A 135 -5.72 17.01 11.44
CA VAL A 135 -6.46 15.73 11.46
C VAL A 135 -6.37 14.98 12.79
N ALA A 136 -5.45 15.35 13.68
CA ALA A 136 -5.11 14.60 14.89
C ALA A 136 -6.29 14.36 15.85
N GLY A 137 -7.31 15.22 15.83
CA GLY A 137 -8.53 15.04 16.63
C GLY A 137 -9.46 13.92 16.14
N ASP A 138 -9.29 13.44 14.91
CA ASP A 138 -10.23 12.55 14.23
C ASP A 138 -9.61 11.20 13.82
N VAL A 139 -8.36 10.94 14.21
CA VAL A 139 -7.60 9.74 13.86
C VAL A 139 -6.98 9.11 15.11
N ALA A 140 -6.60 7.84 15.02
CA ALA A 140 -6.02 7.08 16.12
C ALA A 140 -4.49 6.98 16.05
N GLY A 141 -3.88 7.53 15.00
CA GLY A 141 -2.43 7.61 14.85
C GLY A 141 -2.02 8.44 13.65
N ILE A 142 -0.76 8.89 13.67
CA ILE A 142 -0.10 9.61 12.58
C ILE A 142 1.07 8.77 12.09
N ASP A 143 1.18 8.58 10.78
CA ASP A 143 2.26 7.87 10.14
C ASP A 143 3.04 8.77 9.16
N VAL A 144 4.37 8.67 9.17
CA VAL A 144 5.22 9.35 8.19
C VAL A 144 5.64 8.37 7.09
N ASN A 145 5.34 8.73 5.83
CA ASN A 145 5.82 7.99 4.68
C ASN A 145 7.30 8.29 4.42
N SER A 146 8.16 7.29 4.62
CA SER A 146 9.58 7.31 4.30
C SER A 146 9.98 6.20 3.34
N GLY A 147 9.04 5.68 2.54
CA GLY A 147 9.26 4.51 1.68
C GLY A 147 8.79 4.65 0.23
N CYS A 148 8.04 5.71 -0.11
CA CYS A 148 7.51 5.92 -1.46
C CYS A 148 8.64 6.33 -2.44
N PRO A 149 8.92 5.54 -3.50
CA PRO A 149 9.97 5.88 -4.47
C PRO A 149 9.48 6.79 -5.60
N LYS A 150 8.19 7.16 -5.61
CA LYS A 150 7.57 7.84 -6.76
C LYS A 150 7.96 9.33 -6.81
N PRO A 151 8.14 9.90 -8.01
CA PRO A 151 8.58 11.30 -8.17
C PRO A 151 7.71 12.33 -7.45
N PHE A 152 6.39 12.12 -7.36
CA PHE A 152 5.50 13.07 -6.67
C PHE A 152 5.84 13.23 -5.17
N SER A 153 6.47 12.21 -4.57
CA SER A 153 6.91 12.22 -3.17
C SER A 153 8.40 12.61 -3.10
N THR A 154 9.26 11.94 -3.87
CA THR A 154 10.72 12.14 -3.78
C THR A 154 11.21 13.49 -4.28
N SER A 155 10.55 14.13 -5.24
CA SER A 155 10.95 15.46 -5.74
C SER A 155 10.80 16.56 -4.67
N GLY A 156 9.85 16.40 -3.75
CA GLY A 156 9.68 17.28 -2.60
C GLY A 156 10.55 16.94 -1.40
N GLY A 157 11.48 15.97 -1.53
CA GLY A 157 12.32 15.48 -0.44
C GLY A 157 11.59 14.53 0.53
N MET A 158 10.40 14.04 0.16
CA MET A 158 9.56 13.16 0.98
C MET A 158 9.76 11.69 0.58
N GLY A 159 9.07 10.77 1.27
CA GLY A 159 9.09 9.35 0.94
C GLY A 159 10.49 8.76 1.03
N ALA A 160 10.89 7.96 0.04
CA ALA A 160 12.20 7.30 0.05
C ALA A 160 13.40 8.27 0.00
N ALA A 161 13.20 9.56 -0.30
CA ALA A 161 14.27 10.56 -0.20
C ALA A 161 14.72 10.81 1.25
N LEU A 162 13.83 10.64 2.23
CA LEU A 162 14.13 10.76 3.66
C LEU A 162 15.12 9.71 4.15
N LEU A 163 15.15 8.53 3.51
CA LEU A 163 16.11 7.47 3.85
C LEU A 163 17.58 7.87 3.61
N ARG A 164 17.82 8.89 2.76
CA ARG A 164 19.14 9.47 2.54
C ARG A 164 19.44 10.67 3.44
N THR A 165 18.47 11.11 4.24
CA THR A 165 18.58 12.25 5.17
C THR A 165 18.04 11.88 6.54
N PRO A 166 18.66 10.87 7.22
CA PRO A 166 18.13 10.33 8.47
C PRO A 166 17.98 11.38 9.59
N ASP A 167 18.86 12.39 9.66
CA ASP A 167 18.75 13.50 10.62
C ASP A 167 17.45 14.29 10.45
N ARG A 168 17.02 14.47 9.19
CA ARG A 168 15.76 15.13 8.87
C ARG A 168 14.57 14.27 9.26
N LEU A 169 14.63 12.96 9.00
CA LEU A 169 13.57 12.05 9.40
C LEU A 169 13.43 12.00 10.93
N VAL A 170 14.55 11.91 11.66
CA VAL A 170 14.57 11.95 13.13
C VAL A 170 13.91 13.23 13.66
N SER A 171 14.33 14.40 13.17
CA SER A 171 13.73 15.68 13.62
C SER A 171 12.25 15.82 13.30
N ILE A 172 11.76 15.25 12.18
CA ILE A 172 10.32 15.18 11.88
C ILE A 172 9.58 14.34 12.93
N LEU A 173 10.10 13.15 13.24
CA LEU A 173 9.46 12.23 14.18
C LEU A 173 9.45 12.78 15.60
N GLU A 174 10.56 13.34 16.07
CA GLU A 174 10.65 13.96 17.40
C GLU A 174 9.67 15.14 17.55
N ALA A 175 9.56 15.99 16.52
CA ALA A 175 8.59 17.09 16.50
C ALA A 175 7.14 16.56 16.54
N LEU A 176 6.81 15.55 15.74
CA LEU A 176 5.48 14.93 15.76
C LEU A 176 5.15 14.28 17.11
N VAL A 177 6.09 13.56 17.72
CA VAL A 177 5.89 12.93 19.04
C VAL A 177 5.60 14.00 20.09
N ARG A 178 6.43 15.05 20.16
CA ARG A 178 6.30 16.13 21.15
C ARG A 178 5.08 17.01 20.95
N GLU A 179 4.77 17.36 19.70
CA GLU A 179 3.80 18.42 19.40
C GLU A 179 2.44 17.94 18.90
N VAL A 180 2.30 16.64 18.64
CA VAL A 180 1.05 16.01 18.16
C VAL A 180 0.74 14.76 18.96
N GLY A 181 1.66 13.79 19.04
CA GLY A 181 1.43 12.52 19.74
C GLY A 181 1.06 12.73 21.21
N GLN A 182 1.90 13.49 21.94
CA GLN A 182 1.65 13.81 23.36
C GLN A 182 0.37 14.65 23.56
N PRO A 183 0.14 15.79 22.86
CA PRO A 183 -1.04 16.63 23.12
C PRO A 183 -2.37 16.00 22.71
N PHE A 184 -2.38 15.15 21.67
CA PHE A 184 -3.61 14.48 21.20
C PHE A 184 -3.78 13.07 21.78
N HIS A 185 -2.81 12.59 22.55
CA HIS A 185 -2.76 11.23 23.10
C HIS A 185 -2.92 10.14 22.03
N ILE A 186 -2.23 10.30 20.90
CA ILE A 186 -2.20 9.34 19.79
C ILE A 186 -0.75 8.89 19.49
N GLY A 187 -0.60 7.73 18.83
CA GLY A 187 0.71 7.22 18.45
C GLY A 187 1.28 7.89 17.20
N ILE A 188 2.61 8.04 17.16
CA ILE A 188 3.35 8.36 15.93
C ILE A 188 4.00 7.08 15.42
N SER A 189 3.88 6.82 14.12
CA SER A 189 4.56 5.72 13.44
C SER A 189 5.30 6.21 12.20
N VAL A 190 6.18 5.36 11.66
CA VAL A 190 6.89 5.63 10.42
C VAL A 190 6.95 4.37 9.57
N LYS A 191 6.77 4.53 8.25
CA LYS A 191 6.92 3.45 7.28
C LYS A 191 8.16 3.66 6.41
N ILE A 192 9.12 2.74 6.50
CA ILE A 192 10.38 2.77 5.75
C ILE A 192 10.49 1.61 4.74
N ARG A 193 11.56 1.63 3.96
CA ARG A 193 12.11 0.48 3.22
C ARG A 193 13.41 0.03 3.87
N ILE A 194 13.77 -1.24 3.72
CA ILE A 194 15.13 -1.70 4.03
C ILE A 194 16.15 -0.96 3.16
N LEU A 195 17.37 -0.78 3.69
CA LEU A 195 18.51 -0.23 2.95
C LEU A 195 19.33 -1.35 2.31
N GLU A 196 20.33 -0.96 1.54
CA GLU A 196 21.15 -1.87 0.72
C GLU A 196 21.88 -2.92 1.56
N THR A 197 22.35 -2.57 2.76
CA THR A 197 22.99 -3.50 3.69
C THR A 197 22.25 -3.57 5.04
N PRO A 198 22.35 -4.70 5.77
CA PRO A 198 21.81 -4.82 7.12
C PRO A 198 22.31 -3.74 8.08
N GLU A 199 23.58 -3.36 7.99
CA GLU A 199 24.21 -2.38 8.91
C GLU A 199 23.63 -0.98 8.72
N LEU A 200 23.35 -0.59 7.47
CA LEU A 200 22.69 0.68 7.18
C LEU A 200 21.25 0.67 7.70
N THR A 201 20.53 -0.43 7.51
CA THR A 201 19.17 -0.59 8.05
C THR A 201 19.18 -0.55 9.58
N GLU A 202 20.09 -1.27 10.24
CA GLU A 202 20.25 -1.28 11.69
C GLU A 202 20.54 0.12 12.25
N SER A 203 21.48 0.84 11.64
CA SER A 203 21.82 2.21 12.03
C SER A 203 20.62 3.14 11.91
N LEU A 204 19.89 3.08 10.79
CA LEU A 204 18.66 3.86 10.61
C LEU A 204 17.61 3.50 11.67
N VAL A 205 17.27 2.21 11.81
CA VAL A 205 16.21 1.75 12.72
C VAL A 205 16.52 2.12 14.17
N SER A 206 17.78 1.96 14.61
CA SER A 206 18.22 2.33 15.96
C SER A 206 17.99 3.80 16.26
N ARG A 207 18.19 4.68 15.28
CA ARG A 207 17.91 6.11 15.41
C ARG A 207 16.41 6.40 15.44
N LEU A 208 15.62 5.72 14.61
CA LEU A 208 14.17 5.94 14.53
C LEU A 208 13.46 5.53 15.83
N VAL A 209 13.80 4.38 16.41
CA VAL A 209 13.14 3.91 17.64
C VAL A 209 13.45 4.80 18.86
N ALA A 210 14.55 5.54 18.84
CA ALA A 210 14.91 6.48 19.90
C ALA A 210 14.07 7.78 19.90
N THR A 211 13.30 8.04 18.85
CA THR A 211 12.51 9.28 18.71
C THR A 211 11.22 9.30 19.54
N GLY A 212 10.84 8.16 20.14
CA GLY A 212 9.57 8.01 20.87
C GLY A 212 8.38 7.61 20.00
N ILE A 213 8.61 7.16 18.76
CA ILE A 213 7.57 6.52 17.94
C ILE A 213 7.00 5.28 18.64
N THR A 214 5.74 4.99 18.34
CA THR A 214 4.99 3.84 18.86
C THR A 214 5.03 2.63 17.92
N GLY A 215 5.28 2.86 16.62
CA GLY A 215 5.35 1.79 15.63
C GLY A 215 6.31 2.10 14.48
N LEU A 216 7.00 1.06 14.01
CA LEU A 216 7.84 1.07 12.81
C LEU A 216 7.28 0.05 11.82
N THR A 217 6.90 0.50 10.63
CA THR A 217 6.57 -0.41 9.52
C THR A 217 7.74 -0.53 8.55
N VAL A 218 8.19 -1.74 8.25
CA VAL A 218 9.30 -1.97 7.30
C VAL A 218 8.81 -2.70 6.05
N HIS A 219 8.92 -2.03 4.91
CA HIS A 219 8.78 -2.68 3.62
C HIS A 219 10.08 -3.41 3.26
N CYS A 220 9.98 -4.73 3.17
CA CYS A 220 11.05 -5.69 2.86
C CYS A 220 11.52 -5.62 1.40
N ARG A 221 11.70 -4.42 0.86
CA ARG A 221 12.29 -4.16 -0.46
C ARG A 221 13.12 -2.89 -0.38
N THR A 222 14.29 -2.86 -1.00
CA THR A 222 15.05 -1.62 -1.13
C THR A 222 14.33 -0.65 -2.08
N THR A 223 14.70 0.62 -2.04
CA THR A 223 14.13 1.68 -2.92
C THR A 223 14.18 1.35 -4.42
N PRO A 224 15.29 0.84 -5.00
CA PRO A 224 15.37 0.57 -6.44
C PRO A 224 14.60 -0.68 -6.91
N MET A 225 14.23 -1.59 -6.01
CA MET A 225 13.52 -2.83 -6.37
C MET A 225 12.14 -2.57 -6.95
N ARG A 226 11.82 -3.29 -8.03
CA ARG A 226 10.50 -3.27 -8.68
C ARG A 226 9.49 -4.11 -7.88
N PRO A 227 8.17 -3.81 -8.00
CA PRO A 227 7.14 -4.57 -7.29
C PRO A 227 7.14 -6.08 -7.55
N ARG A 228 7.59 -6.51 -8.74
CA ARG A 228 7.67 -7.94 -9.12
C ARG A 228 8.84 -8.71 -8.48
N GLU A 229 9.83 -8.00 -7.95
CA GLU A 229 10.99 -8.63 -7.29
C GLU A 229 10.57 -9.04 -5.89
N ARG A 230 10.87 -10.27 -5.47
CA ARG A 230 10.45 -10.83 -4.16
C ARG A 230 10.92 -9.96 -3.00
N ALA A 231 10.10 -9.86 -1.95
CA ALA A 231 10.51 -9.22 -0.72
C ALA A 231 11.70 -9.94 -0.06
N ILE A 232 12.66 -9.17 0.46
CA ILE A 232 13.86 -9.63 1.18
C ILE A 232 13.57 -9.52 2.67
N ARG A 233 13.37 -10.66 3.33
CA ARG A 233 12.93 -10.74 4.74
C ARG A 233 14.05 -11.01 5.73
N ASP A 234 15.27 -11.25 5.26
CA ASP A 234 16.41 -11.68 6.07
C ASP A 234 16.77 -10.67 7.18
N GLN A 235 16.53 -9.39 6.95
CA GLN A 235 16.79 -8.32 7.92
C GLN A 235 15.71 -8.19 9.00
N LEU A 236 14.54 -8.85 8.86
CA LEU A 236 13.39 -8.62 9.76
C LEU A 236 13.68 -9.00 11.21
N ARG A 237 14.38 -10.11 11.48
CA ARG A 237 14.70 -10.53 12.85
C ARG A 237 15.57 -9.50 13.58
N MET A 238 16.56 -8.95 12.87
CA MET A 238 17.41 -7.88 13.40
C MET A 238 16.58 -6.63 13.70
N ILE A 239 15.74 -6.20 12.76
CA ILE A 239 14.86 -5.03 12.92
C ILE A 239 13.92 -5.22 14.11
N ALA A 240 13.26 -6.38 14.19
CA ALA A 240 12.36 -6.74 15.28
C ALA A 240 13.09 -6.70 16.63
N GLY A 241 14.31 -7.23 16.69
CA GLY A 241 15.15 -7.19 17.89
C GLY A 241 15.43 -5.76 18.37
N ILE A 242 15.74 -4.83 17.47
CA ILE A 242 15.96 -3.42 17.81
C ILE A 242 14.66 -2.77 18.32
N CYS A 243 13.56 -3.00 17.62
CA CYS A 243 12.25 -2.48 18.00
C CYS A 243 11.82 -2.98 19.38
N ASN A 244 11.96 -4.29 19.65
CA ASN A 244 11.64 -4.92 20.92
C ASN A 244 12.46 -4.35 22.09
N ARG A 245 13.76 -4.12 21.90
CA ARG A 245 14.62 -3.49 22.92
C ARG A 245 14.17 -2.06 23.25
N ALA A 246 13.66 -1.33 22.26
CA ALA A 246 13.11 0.02 22.45
C ALA A 246 11.62 0.02 22.84
N GLY A 247 10.96 -1.13 22.86
CA GLY A 247 9.53 -1.30 23.08
C GLY A 247 8.61 -0.78 21.97
N VAL A 248 9.16 -0.44 20.80
CA VAL A 248 8.42 0.01 19.61
C VAL A 248 7.84 -1.19 18.89
N ALA A 249 6.59 -1.12 18.42
CA ALA A 249 6.01 -2.22 17.66
C ALA A 249 6.60 -2.31 16.23
N CYS A 250 7.01 -3.50 15.81
CA CYS A 250 7.55 -3.75 14.46
C CYS A 250 6.50 -4.39 13.54
N VAL A 251 6.08 -3.68 12.50
CA VAL A 251 5.11 -4.16 11.50
C VAL A 251 5.84 -4.50 10.20
N MET A 252 5.74 -5.74 9.74
CA MET A 252 6.34 -6.12 8.45
C MET A 252 5.42 -5.77 7.27
N ASN A 253 6.02 -5.45 6.14
CA ASN A 253 5.31 -5.26 4.87
C ASN A 253 6.14 -5.83 3.71
N GLY A 254 5.46 -6.31 2.66
CA GLY A 254 6.08 -6.89 1.48
C GLY A 254 5.72 -8.37 1.31
N ASP A 255 4.97 -8.67 0.26
CA ASP A 255 4.53 -10.01 -0.15
C ASP A 255 3.73 -10.76 0.92
N VAL A 256 2.89 -10.02 1.65
CA VAL A 256 1.86 -10.59 2.53
C VAL A 256 0.56 -10.65 1.73
N ALA A 257 0.02 -11.85 1.55
CA ALA A 257 -1.08 -12.14 0.63
C ALA A 257 -2.43 -12.39 1.32
N SER A 258 -2.43 -12.83 2.58
CA SER A 258 -3.64 -13.13 3.35
C SER A 258 -3.41 -12.93 4.84
N ARG A 259 -4.50 -12.97 5.64
CA ARG A 259 -4.45 -12.95 7.10
C ARG A 259 -3.61 -14.09 7.66
N ASP A 260 -3.85 -15.31 7.22
CA ASP A 260 -3.14 -16.47 7.76
C ASP A 260 -1.65 -16.41 7.44
N GLN A 261 -1.29 -16.04 6.20
CA GLN A 261 0.11 -15.79 5.86
C GLN A 261 0.71 -14.64 6.69
N ALA A 262 -0.07 -13.60 7.00
CA ALA A 262 0.38 -12.50 7.84
C ALA A 262 0.75 -13.01 9.25
N LEU A 263 -0.10 -13.86 9.85
CA LEU A 263 0.14 -14.47 11.16
C LEU A 263 1.34 -15.42 11.15
N ASP A 264 1.48 -16.24 10.09
CA ASP A 264 2.63 -17.13 9.92
C ASP A 264 3.93 -16.35 9.86
N LEU A 265 3.96 -15.25 9.08
CA LEU A 265 5.14 -14.40 8.96
C LEU A 265 5.46 -13.64 10.25
N MET A 266 4.42 -13.23 10.99
CA MET A 266 4.61 -12.62 12.31
C MET A 266 5.33 -13.58 13.25
N SER A 267 4.85 -14.82 13.32
CA SER A 267 5.47 -15.89 14.12
C SER A 267 6.88 -16.23 13.61
N GLU A 268 7.04 -16.40 12.29
CA GLU A 268 8.30 -16.78 11.67
C GLU A 268 9.39 -15.76 11.99
N TYR A 269 9.15 -14.46 11.77
CA TYR A 269 10.17 -13.42 11.90
C TYR A 269 10.22 -12.72 13.27
N GLY A 270 9.29 -13.03 14.17
CA GLY A 270 9.20 -12.40 15.49
C GLY A 270 8.82 -10.92 15.43
N VAL A 271 8.03 -10.53 14.44
CA VAL A 271 7.51 -9.17 14.27
C VAL A 271 6.11 -9.06 14.89
N ASP A 272 5.76 -7.86 15.34
CA ASP A 272 4.52 -7.61 16.08
C ASP A 272 3.27 -7.55 15.20
N GLY A 273 3.42 -7.21 13.92
CA GLY A 273 2.29 -7.08 13.01
C GLY A 273 2.69 -7.27 11.56
N ALA A 274 1.68 -7.38 10.70
CA ALA A 274 1.88 -7.54 9.27
C ALA A 274 0.89 -6.69 8.47
N MET A 275 1.39 -6.04 7.44
CA MET A 275 0.66 -5.07 6.64
C MET A 275 0.48 -5.58 5.21
N ILE A 276 -0.78 -5.61 4.75
CA ILE A 276 -1.19 -6.09 3.42
C ILE A 276 -1.51 -4.90 2.51
N ALA A 277 -0.92 -4.88 1.32
CA ALA A 277 -1.10 -3.82 0.31
C ALA A 277 -1.77 -4.36 -0.96
N THR A 278 -0.97 -4.88 -1.89
CA THR A 278 -1.44 -5.29 -3.23
C THR A 278 -2.47 -6.41 -3.21
N ALA A 279 -2.40 -7.33 -2.24
CA ALA A 279 -3.41 -8.36 -2.10
C ALA A 279 -4.77 -7.77 -1.66
N ALA A 280 -4.77 -6.77 -0.78
CA ALA A 280 -5.98 -6.06 -0.38
C ALA A 280 -6.55 -5.19 -1.51
N GLU A 281 -5.69 -4.61 -2.34
CA GLU A 281 -6.09 -3.86 -3.54
C GLU A 281 -6.72 -4.76 -4.62
N ALA A 282 -6.21 -5.99 -4.77
CA ALA A 282 -6.77 -6.98 -5.69
C ALA A 282 -8.05 -7.62 -5.14
N ASN A 283 -8.08 -7.93 -3.85
CA ASN A 283 -9.22 -8.49 -3.15
C ASN A 283 -9.11 -8.23 -1.64
N SER A 284 -9.85 -7.24 -1.12
CA SER A 284 -9.83 -6.90 0.31
C SER A 284 -10.38 -7.99 1.23
N SER A 285 -11.00 -9.05 0.71
CA SER A 285 -11.35 -10.20 1.55
C SER A 285 -10.12 -11.01 1.99
N CYS A 286 -8.90 -10.65 1.57
CA CYS A 286 -7.65 -11.24 2.04
C CYS A 286 -7.43 -11.11 3.55
N PHE A 287 -8.20 -10.25 4.23
CA PHE A 287 -8.17 -10.11 5.70
C PHE A 287 -9.00 -11.16 6.44
N ARG A 288 -9.82 -11.95 5.73
CA ARG A 288 -10.53 -13.12 6.29
C ARG A 288 -9.52 -14.25 6.49
N SER A 289 -9.70 -15.02 7.57
CA SER A 289 -8.96 -16.27 7.75
C SER A 289 -9.54 -17.37 6.87
N GLU A 290 -8.76 -18.41 6.58
CA GLU A 290 -9.27 -19.65 5.97
C GLU A 290 -10.38 -20.29 6.84
N ALA A 291 -10.29 -20.18 8.17
CA ALA A 291 -11.33 -20.64 9.09
C ALA A 291 -12.65 -19.88 8.92
N ASP A 292 -12.59 -18.61 8.51
CA ASP A 292 -13.74 -17.78 8.17
C ASP A 292 -14.16 -17.93 6.68
N GLY A 293 -13.70 -18.98 5.98
CA GLY A 293 -14.04 -19.25 4.59
C GLY A 293 -13.18 -18.52 3.54
N GLY A 294 -12.07 -17.92 3.96
CA GLY A 294 -11.03 -17.42 3.05
C GLY A 294 -11.48 -16.32 2.08
N LEU A 295 -10.91 -16.33 0.87
CA LEU A 295 -11.18 -15.32 -0.15
C LEU A 295 -12.60 -15.42 -0.72
N LEU A 296 -13.28 -14.28 -0.80
CA LEU A 296 -14.57 -14.17 -1.48
C LEU A 296 -14.41 -13.99 -2.99
N PRO A 297 -15.41 -14.39 -3.78
CA PRO A 297 -15.51 -14.03 -5.19
C PRO A 297 -15.43 -12.52 -5.40
N TRP A 298 -14.73 -12.10 -6.45
CA TRP A 298 -14.52 -10.67 -6.75
C TRP A 298 -15.82 -9.87 -6.83
N ARG A 299 -16.92 -10.51 -7.27
CA ARG A 299 -18.23 -9.86 -7.45
C ARG A 299 -18.82 -9.42 -6.10
N GLU A 300 -18.69 -10.24 -5.05
CA GLU A 300 -19.17 -9.89 -3.71
C GLU A 300 -18.36 -8.73 -3.12
N VAL A 301 -17.05 -8.76 -3.34
CA VAL A 301 -16.12 -7.71 -2.88
C VAL A 301 -16.39 -6.40 -3.61
N ALA A 302 -16.58 -6.45 -4.94
CA ALA A 302 -16.94 -5.29 -5.75
C ALA A 302 -18.32 -4.72 -5.38
N TYR A 303 -19.30 -5.57 -5.06
CA TYR A 303 -20.62 -5.14 -4.57
C TYR A 303 -20.49 -4.39 -3.24
N ALA A 304 -19.79 -4.97 -2.26
CA ALA A 304 -19.57 -4.32 -0.96
C ALA A 304 -18.81 -2.99 -1.10
N TYR A 305 -17.81 -2.95 -1.99
CA TYR A 305 -17.08 -1.73 -2.31
C TYR A 305 -17.97 -0.64 -2.92
N MET A 306 -18.82 -1.01 -3.90
CA MET A 306 -19.78 -0.09 -4.51
C MET A 306 -20.73 0.51 -3.48
N ARG A 307 -21.22 -0.31 -2.55
CA ARG A 307 -22.07 0.16 -1.46
C ARG A 307 -21.35 1.20 -0.59
N PHE A 308 -20.12 0.93 -0.15
CA PHE A 308 -19.34 1.90 0.63
C PHE A 308 -19.03 3.18 -0.16
N CYS A 309 -18.74 3.07 -1.46
CA CYS A 309 -18.54 4.24 -2.32
C CYS A 309 -19.78 5.12 -2.40
N ILE A 310 -20.96 4.51 -2.47
CA ILE A 310 -22.24 5.23 -2.50
C ILE A 310 -22.50 5.91 -1.16
N GLU A 311 -22.42 5.18 -0.07
CA GLU A 311 -22.63 5.69 1.30
C GLU A 311 -21.69 6.85 1.65
N SER A 312 -20.42 6.77 1.22
CA SER A 312 -19.42 7.80 1.52
C SER A 312 -19.36 8.94 0.51
N GLU A 313 -20.22 8.95 -0.52
CA GLU A 313 -20.18 9.91 -1.62
C GLU A 313 -18.79 9.98 -2.29
N ASN A 314 -18.20 8.82 -2.61
CA ASN A 314 -16.86 8.77 -3.18
C ASN A 314 -16.84 9.31 -4.61
N ARG A 315 -15.73 9.92 -5.03
CA ARG A 315 -15.58 10.41 -6.40
C ARG A 315 -15.57 9.24 -7.38
N LEU A 316 -16.46 9.25 -8.38
CA LEU A 316 -16.58 8.17 -9.37
C LEU A 316 -15.24 7.80 -10.04
N GLY A 317 -14.39 8.80 -10.32
CA GLY A 317 -13.07 8.54 -10.91
C GLY A 317 -12.17 7.66 -10.04
N ASN A 318 -12.21 7.87 -8.72
CA ASN A 318 -11.50 7.03 -7.75
C ASN A 318 -12.21 5.68 -7.58
N THR A 319 -13.54 5.66 -7.48
CA THR A 319 -14.34 4.42 -7.43
C THR A 319 -13.98 3.48 -8.57
N LYS A 320 -13.96 3.99 -9.81
CA LYS A 320 -13.58 3.21 -10.99
C LYS A 320 -12.13 2.73 -10.97
N TYR A 321 -11.22 3.49 -10.36
CA TYR A 321 -9.82 3.08 -10.25
C TYR A 321 -9.70 1.76 -9.49
N LEU A 322 -10.30 1.65 -8.30
CA LEU A 322 -10.24 0.42 -7.53
C LEU A 322 -11.14 -0.68 -8.09
N LEU A 323 -12.33 -0.36 -8.66
CA LEU A 323 -13.12 -1.37 -9.36
C LEU A 323 -12.33 -2.08 -10.46
N ASN A 324 -11.47 -1.35 -11.18
CA ASN A 324 -10.61 -1.97 -12.19
C ASN A 324 -9.53 -2.89 -11.59
N MET A 325 -9.20 -2.74 -10.31
CA MET A 325 -8.29 -3.67 -9.62
C MET A 325 -9.05 -4.89 -9.07
N LEU A 326 -10.25 -4.67 -8.53
CA LEU A 326 -11.10 -5.73 -7.98
C LEU A 326 -11.68 -6.66 -9.05
N ILE A 327 -12.08 -6.12 -10.21
CA ILE A 327 -12.68 -6.91 -11.28
C ILE A 327 -11.57 -7.49 -12.16
N PRO A 328 -11.48 -8.83 -12.32
CA PRO A 328 -10.49 -9.44 -13.19
C PRO A 328 -10.59 -8.93 -14.64
N GLY A 329 -9.47 -8.47 -15.20
CA GLY A 329 -9.46 -7.79 -16.51
C GLY A 329 -9.94 -8.62 -17.71
N LYS A 330 -10.04 -9.94 -17.57
CA LYS A 330 -10.58 -10.84 -18.60
C LYS A 330 -12.11 -10.89 -18.61
N ASN A 331 -12.77 -10.43 -17.55
CA ASN A 331 -14.23 -10.45 -17.44
C ASN A 331 -14.88 -9.34 -18.27
N LYS A 332 -16.05 -9.61 -18.84
CA LYS A 332 -16.81 -8.61 -19.63
C LYS A 332 -17.20 -7.40 -18.79
N GLU A 333 -17.47 -7.63 -17.50
CA GLU A 333 -17.83 -6.64 -16.49
C GLU A 333 -16.71 -5.61 -16.29
N PHE A 334 -15.44 -5.99 -16.46
CA PHE A 334 -14.31 -5.06 -16.37
C PHE A 334 -14.42 -3.96 -17.43
N LYS A 335 -14.64 -4.34 -18.70
CA LYS A 335 -14.81 -3.37 -19.80
C LYS A 335 -16.06 -2.51 -19.56
N ALA A 336 -17.12 -3.11 -19.04
CA ALA A 336 -18.38 -2.42 -18.75
C ALA A 336 -18.20 -1.35 -17.65
N ALA A 337 -17.67 -1.71 -16.48
CA ALA A 337 -17.41 -0.77 -15.38
C ALA A 337 -16.41 0.33 -15.79
N LYS A 338 -15.40 -0.01 -16.60
CA LYS A 338 -14.45 0.98 -17.14
C LYS A 338 -15.13 2.00 -18.08
N ALA A 339 -16.16 1.61 -18.81
CA ALA A 339 -16.91 2.52 -19.67
C ALA A 339 -17.81 3.48 -18.88
N SER A 340 -18.28 3.08 -17.70
CA SER A 340 -19.32 3.78 -16.94
C SER A 340 -19.02 5.26 -16.68
N ARG A 341 -20.04 6.10 -16.82
CA ARG A 341 -19.94 7.57 -16.62
C ARG A 341 -20.65 8.08 -15.37
N THR A 342 -21.46 7.24 -14.76
CA THR A 342 -22.25 7.50 -13.55
C THR A 342 -22.23 6.27 -12.63
N TYR A 343 -22.61 6.42 -11.37
CA TYR A 343 -22.82 5.30 -10.44
C TYR A 343 -23.97 4.41 -10.91
N THR A 344 -25.05 5.01 -11.41
CA THR A 344 -26.19 4.26 -11.94
C THR A 344 -25.78 3.33 -13.08
N ASP A 345 -24.93 3.80 -14.01
CA ASP A 345 -24.41 2.98 -15.11
C ASP A 345 -23.45 1.89 -14.60
N CYS A 346 -22.62 2.18 -13.58
CA CYS A 346 -21.83 1.14 -12.90
C CYS A 346 -22.72 0.04 -12.34
N CYS A 347 -23.75 0.38 -11.57
CA CYS A 347 -24.65 -0.58 -10.93
C CYS A 347 -25.41 -1.44 -11.95
N ARG A 348 -25.97 -0.83 -13.01
CA ARG A 348 -26.66 -1.57 -14.09
C ARG A 348 -25.72 -2.54 -14.81
N ARG A 349 -24.52 -2.10 -15.18
CA ARG A 349 -23.53 -2.93 -15.89
C ARG A 349 -22.98 -4.07 -15.05
N LEU A 350 -22.91 -3.85 -13.74
CA LEU A 350 -22.50 -4.87 -12.77
C LEU A 350 -23.67 -5.71 -12.27
N GLN A 351 -24.92 -5.40 -12.64
CA GLN A 351 -26.13 -6.08 -12.15
C GLN A 351 -26.25 -6.02 -10.62
N PHE A 352 -26.05 -4.82 -10.06
CA PHE A 352 -26.25 -4.51 -8.64
C PHE A 352 -27.52 -3.67 -8.50
N ASP A 353 -28.65 -4.28 -8.87
CA ASP A 353 -29.92 -3.58 -9.12
C ASP A 353 -30.50 -2.91 -7.86
N ASP A 354 -30.26 -3.52 -6.71
CA ASP A 354 -30.65 -3.00 -5.39
C ASP A 354 -29.91 -1.72 -4.99
N LEU A 355 -28.70 -1.48 -5.55
CA LEU A 355 -27.94 -0.25 -5.32
C LEU A 355 -28.39 0.90 -6.22
N ILE A 356 -29.16 0.63 -7.29
CA ILE A 356 -29.55 1.65 -8.28
C ILE A 356 -30.27 2.85 -7.66
N PRO A 357 -31.26 2.70 -6.75
CA PRO A 357 -31.95 3.85 -6.17
C PRO A 357 -31.01 4.81 -5.41
N ALA A 358 -30.00 4.26 -4.72
CA ALA A 358 -29.01 5.07 -4.02
C ALA A 358 -27.97 5.67 -4.99
N ALA A 359 -27.61 4.95 -6.04
CA ALA A 359 -26.72 5.41 -7.10
C ALA A 359 -27.29 6.63 -7.85
N VAL A 360 -28.60 6.64 -8.15
CA VAL A 360 -29.28 7.77 -8.80
C VAL A 360 -29.16 9.05 -7.95
N ARG A 361 -29.45 8.96 -6.65
CA ARG A 361 -29.29 10.10 -5.73
C ARG A 361 -27.85 10.59 -5.66
N LEU A 362 -26.88 9.67 -5.66
CA LEU A 362 -25.47 10.06 -5.64
C LEU A 362 -25.04 10.73 -6.95
N ASP A 363 -25.56 10.29 -8.10
CA ASP A 363 -25.28 10.91 -9.38
C ASP A 363 -25.77 12.37 -9.43
N GLU A 364 -26.89 12.69 -8.78
CA GLU A 364 -27.35 14.07 -8.60
C GLU A 364 -26.42 14.86 -7.68
N ILE A 365 -26.06 14.33 -6.52
CA ILE A 365 -25.15 14.97 -5.55
C ILE A 365 -23.78 15.30 -6.19
N LEU A 366 -23.27 14.40 -7.03
CA LEU A 366 -21.98 14.53 -7.69
C LEU A 366 -22.02 15.24 -9.05
N ASP A 367 -23.19 15.75 -9.47
CA ASP A 367 -23.36 16.47 -10.74
C ASP A 367 -22.94 15.60 -11.95
N LEU A 368 -23.44 14.35 -11.97
CA LEU A 368 -23.14 13.32 -12.99
C LEU A 368 -24.30 13.07 -13.96
N THR A 369 -25.50 13.56 -13.67
CA THR A 369 -26.75 13.31 -14.41
C THR A 369 -26.68 13.74 -15.89
N GLY A 370 -25.96 14.82 -16.21
CA GLY A 370 -25.78 15.32 -17.59
C GLY A 370 -24.83 14.49 -18.47
N LYS A 371 -24.23 13.39 -17.96
CA LYS A 371 -23.35 12.50 -18.76
C LYS A 371 -24.12 11.37 -19.46
N TRP A 372 -25.44 11.52 -19.61
CA TRP A 372 -26.39 10.46 -19.95
C TRP A 372 -26.85 10.40 -21.42
N GLU A 373 -26.54 11.35 -22.31
CA GLU A 373 -27.04 11.23 -23.68
C GLU A 373 -26.27 10.17 -24.50
N LEU A 374 -26.71 8.92 -24.38
CA LEU A 374 -26.68 7.92 -25.43
C LEU A 374 -28.14 7.67 -25.80
N GLY A 375 -28.60 8.31 -26.87
CA GLY A 375 -29.83 7.93 -27.53
C GLY A 375 -29.70 6.52 -28.13
N PRO A 376 -30.81 5.79 -28.32
CA PRO A 376 -30.78 4.53 -29.07
C PRO A 376 -30.50 4.86 -30.54
N GLY A 377 -29.22 4.93 -30.93
CA GLY A 377 -28.86 5.24 -32.33
C GLY A 377 -27.43 5.73 -32.63
N ASP A 378 -26.54 5.90 -31.66
CA ASP A 378 -25.20 6.41 -31.99
C ASP A 378 -24.28 5.32 -32.58
N SER A 379 -24.27 5.27 -33.91
CA SER A 379 -23.19 4.71 -34.71
C SER A 379 -21.86 5.32 -34.28
N GLN A 380 -20.83 4.48 -34.12
CA GLN A 380 -19.45 4.88 -33.85
C GLN A 380 -18.99 5.98 -34.83
N GLN A 381 -18.99 7.23 -34.38
CA GLN A 381 -18.10 8.25 -34.94
C GLN A 381 -16.93 8.47 -33.98
N ASP A 382 -15.77 8.13 -34.49
CA ASP A 382 -14.47 8.05 -33.84
C ASP A 382 -13.94 9.46 -33.54
N SER A 383 -14.53 10.18 -32.58
CA SER A 383 -14.03 11.49 -32.17
C SER A 383 -12.83 11.32 -31.23
N ARG A 384 -11.63 11.25 -31.80
CA ARG A 384 -10.37 11.13 -31.05
C ARG A 384 -10.17 12.36 -30.13
N PRO A 385 -9.65 12.18 -28.90
CA PRO A 385 -9.43 13.28 -27.97
C PRO A 385 -8.51 14.37 -28.54
N GLN A 386 -8.76 15.63 -28.17
CA GLN A 386 -7.98 16.82 -28.60
C GLN A 386 -6.45 16.63 -28.44
N ALA A 387 -6.02 15.90 -27.41
CA ALA A 387 -4.60 15.60 -27.18
C ALA A 387 -3.98 14.72 -28.31
N VAL A 388 -4.76 13.83 -28.90
CA VAL A 388 -4.35 12.99 -30.04
C VAL A 388 -4.33 13.81 -31.32
N GLN A 389 -5.29 14.73 -31.51
CA GLN A 389 -5.31 15.65 -32.65
C GLN A 389 -4.14 16.64 -32.61
N ASN A 390 -3.79 17.13 -31.42
CA ASN A 390 -2.64 18.02 -31.23
C ASN A 390 -1.31 17.31 -31.49
N ALA A 391 -1.20 16.03 -31.11
CA ALA A 391 -0.02 15.21 -31.39
C ALA A 391 0.16 14.92 -32.90
N ILE A 392 -0.93 14.76 -33.64
CA ILE A 392 -0.91 14.57 -35.10
C ILE A 392 -0.48 15.86 -35.80
N LYS A 393 -1.04 17.02 -35.41
CA LYS A 393 -0.66 18.32 -35.96
C LYS A 393 0.81 18.67 -35.70
N SER A 394 1.35 18.34 -34.52
CA SER A 394 2.79 18.52 -34.26
C SER A 394 3.68 17.65 -35.13
N ASN A 395 3.18 16.48 -35.55
CA ASN A 395 3.93 15.53 -36.39
C ASN A 395 3.88 15.95 -37.87
N GLU A 396 2.74 16.45 -38.35
CA GLU A 396 2.60 17.02 -39.70
C GLU A 396 3.43 18.30 -39.86
N SER A 397 3.47 19.14 -38.82
CA SER A 397 4.32 20.35 -38.79
C SER A 397 5.81 20.02 -38.86
N ALA A 398 6.22 18.90 -38.26
CA ALA A 398 7.59 18.40 -38.33
C ALA A 398 7.93 17.76 -39.69
N GLN A 399 6.96 17.16 -40.38
CA GLN A 399 7.11 16.61 -41.73
C GLN A 399 7.12 17.71 -42.82
N ALA A 400 6.45 18.83 -42.60
CA ALA A 400 6.43 19.95 -43.54
C ALA A 400 7.73 20.80 -43.53
N ALA A 401 8.63 20.59 -42.56
CA ALA A 401 9.82 21.42 -42.33
C ALA A 401 11.16 20.79 -42.76
N GLY A 402 11.18 19.70 -43.55
CA GLY A 402 12.43 18.98 -43.88
C GLY A 402 12.59 18.65 -45.36
N GLY A 403 13.18 19.58 -46.12
CA GLY A 403 13.59 19.38 -47.51
C GLY A 403 14.69 18.32 -47.67
N SER A 404 14.59 17.59 -48.77
CA SER A 404 15.49 16.54 -49.23
C SER A 404 16.94 17.04 -49.38
N ALA A 405 17.90 16.39 -48.71
CA ALA A 405 19.31 16.44 -49.10
C ALA A 405 19.99 15.10 -48.78
N ILE A 406 20.31 14.35 -49.83
CA ILE A 406 21.15 13.15 -49.82
C ILE A 406 22.61 13.60 -49.62
N ARG A 407 23.31 13.07 -48.61
CA ARG A 407 24.78 12.99 -48.63
C ARG A 407 25.29 11.74 -47.90
N ALA A 408 26.39 11.22 -48.44
CA ALA A 408 26.86 9.84 -48.40
C ALA A 408 27.52 9.35 -47.09
N LYS A 409 27.66 8.01 -47.02
CA LYS A 409 28.26 7.13 -46.00
C LYS A 409 29.51 7.66 -45.27
N ALA A 410 29.59 7.31 -43.98
CA ALA A 410 30.80 6.76 -43.35
C ALA A 410 30.42 5.60 -42.41
N THR A 411 31.27 4.58 -42.37
CA THR A 411 31.07 3.22 -41.85
C THR A 411 31.38 3.04 -40.36
N SER A 412 30.45 2.40 -39.62
CA SER A 412 30.57 1.44 -38.48
C SER A 412 31.40 1.78 -37.22
N PRO A 413 31.12 1.21 -36.01
CA PRO A 413 30.44 -0.08 -35.79
C PRO A 413 29.23 -0.07 -34.82
N ALA A 414 28.46 -1.13 -34.96
CA ALA A 414 27.26 -1.48 -34.21
C ALA A 414 27.57 -1.88 -32.77
N THR A 415 26.71 -1.44 -31.84
CA THR A 415 26.47 -2.12 -30.57
C THR A 415 24.99 -2.47 -30.49
N HIS A 416 24.69 -3.77 -30.44
CA HIS A 416 23.34 -4.31 -30.35
C HIS A 416 22.76 -4.04 -28.96
N GLY A 417 21.75 -3.18 -28.86
CA GLY A 417 20.81 -3.14 -27.74
C GLY A 417 19.42 -3.55 -28.22
N PRO A 418 18.75 -4.55 -27.62
CA PRO A 418 17.42 -4.94 -28.07
C PRO A 418 16.38 -3.93 -27.56
N GLY A 419 15.55 -3.45 -28.49
CA GLY A 419 14.39 -2.61 -28.22
C GLY A 419 13.30 -3.33 -27.39
N PRO A 420 12.23 -2.61 -27.02
CA PRO A 420 11.27 -3.06 -26.04
C PRO A 420 10.44 -4.25 -26.55
N ILE A 421 10.60 -5.40 -25.89
CA ILE A 421 9.82 -6.61 -26.11
C ILE A 421 8.45 -6.47 -25.43
N ARG A 422 7.38 -6.69 -26.21
CA ARG A 422 5.99 -6.79 -25.75
C ARG A 422 5.81 -8.06 -24.89
N THR A 423 5.27 -7.92 -23.68
CA THR A 423 5.02 -9.05 -22.77
C THR A 423 3.55 -9.44 -22.76
N SER A 424 3.24 -10.61 -23.33
CA SER A 424 2.02 -11.36 -23.07
C SER A 424 2.30 -12.85 -23.11
N SER A 425 2.82 -13.39 -22.00
CA SER A 425 2.80 -14.83 -21.71
C SER A 425 3.16 -15.06 -20.24
N ILE A 426 2.21 -15.63 -19.50
CA ILE A 426 2.36 -16.15 -18.14
C ILE A 426 2.62 -17.66 -18.28
N PRO A 427 3.69 -18.25 -17.72
CA PRO A 427 3.82 -19.71 -17.62
C PRO A 427 2.93 -20.26 -16.50
N GLY A 428 2.27 -21.39 -16.75
CA GLY A 428 1.43 -22.09 -15.77
C GLY A 428 2.20 -22.82 -14.67
N PRO A 429 1.52 -23.28 -13.60
CA PRO A 429 2.16 -23.84 -12.41
C PRO A 429 2.70 -25.26 -12.64
N ALA A 430 3.90 -25.52 -12.12
CA ALA A 430 4.56 -26.82 -12.15
C ALA A 430 3.84 -27.83 -11.24
N LYS A 431 3.59 -29.04 -11.76
CA LYS A 431 3.02 -30.16 -11.01
C LYS A 431 4.07 -30.80 -10.10
N ILE A 432 3.69 -31.04 -8.86
CA ILE A 432 4.42 -31.84 -7.87
C ILE A 432 4.27 -33.32 -8.24
N ALA A 433 5.39 -34.05 -8.27
CA ALA A 433 5.45 -35.47 -8.59
C ALA A 433 5.03 -36.37 -7.40
N ARG A 434 4.45 -37.54 -7.71
CA ARG A 434 4.45 -38.71 -6.82
C ARG A 434 5.02 -39.93 -7.57
N PRO A 435 5.71 -40.85 -6.88
CA PRO A 435 6.53 -41.89 -7.49
C PRO A 435 5.81 -43.25 -7.59
N GLU A 436 6.21 -44.10 -8.54
CA GLU A 436 6.11 -45.58 -8.58
C GLU A 436 6.79 -46.07 -9.88
N THR A 437 7.99 -46.68 -9.83
CA THR A 437 8.38 -48.11 -9.69
C THR A 437 8.51 -48.88 -11.02
N GLU A 438 9.74 -49.40 -11.22
CA GLU A 438 10.20 -50.55 -12.05
C GLU A 438 10.07 -50.45 -13.59
N ASN A 439 11.00 -50.89 -14.45
CA ASN A 439 11.92 -52.04 -14.34
C ASN A 439 13.16 -51.94 -15.27
N SER A 440 14.27 -52.53 -14.82
CA SER A 440 15.42 -53.16 -15.50
C SER A 440 15.86 -52.79 -16.94
N THR A 441 17.16 -52.50 -17.13
CA THR A 441 18.14 -53.44 -17.73
C THR A 441 19.59 -52.98 -17.51
N ILE A 442 20.46 -53.97 -17.41
CA ILE A 442 21.87 -54.00 -17.00
C ILE A 442 22.78 -53.55 -18.15
N ASP A 443 23.89 -52.86 -17.86
CA ASP A 443 25.23 -53.29 -18.30
C ASP A 443 26.36 -52.53 -17.58
N ALA A 444 27.42 -53.30 -17.35
CA ALA A 444 28.53 -53.07 -16.44
C ALA A 444 29.58 -52.09 -16.98
N GLU A 445 30.32 -51.43 -16.07
CA GLU A 445 31.77 -51.62 -15.91
C GLU A 445 32.33 -50.72 -14.80
N ALA A 446 33.30 -51.27 -14.08
CA ALA A 446 33.83 -50.78 -12.83
C ALA A 446 35.15 -50.02 -12.99
N HIS A 447 35.34 -48.93 -12.25
CA HIS A 447 36.63 -48.61 -11.63
C HIS A 447 36.49 -47.57 -10.50
N ILE A 448 36.85 -47.98 -9.28
CA ILE A 448 36.96 -47.14 -8.07
C ILE A 448 38.44 -47.14 -7.65
N PRO A 449 39.07 -45.98 -7.43
CA PRO A 449 40.28 -45.89 -6.61
C PRO A 449 39.92 -45.66 -5.13
N ALA A 450 40.60 -46.40 -4.26
CA ALA A 450 40.38 -46.49 -2.83
C ALA A 450 40.76 -45.23 -2.03
N ALA A 451 40.06 -45.04 -0.90
CA ALA A 451 40.29 -44.01 0.10
C ALA A 451 41.41 -44.40 1.09
N GLN A 452 42.24 -43.43 1.47
CA GLN A 452 43.15 -43.51 2.62
C GLN A 452 42.45 -42.99 3.89
N LYS A 453 42.51 -43.76 4.98
CA LYS A 453 42.16 -43.35 6.35
C LYS A 453 43.37 -42.72 7.05
N PRO A 454 43.18 -41.73 7.94
CA PRO A 454 44.20 -41.30 8.89
C PRO A 454 44.10 -42.09 10.21
N GLU A 455 45.24 -42.57 10.70
CA GLU A 455 45.45 -42.98 12.10
C GLU A 455 45.83 -41.75 12.93
N ILE A 456 45.17 -41.57 14.08
CA ILE A 456 45.59 -40.65 15.14
C ILE A 456 45.81 -41.50 16.39
N THR A 457 47.04 -41.46 16.89
CA THR A 457 47.44 -41.99 18.20
C THR A 457 47.47 -40.86 19.23
N ALA A 458 46.56 -40.95 20.22
CA ALA A 458 46.79 -40.82 21.67
C ALA A 458 45.44 -40.80 22.38
#